data_AF-A0A6A6DCU0-F1
#
_entry.id   AF-A0A6A6DCU0-F1
#
_cell.length_a   1.000
_cell.length_b   1.000
_cell.length_c   1.000
_cell.angle_alpha   90.00
_cell.angle_beta   90.00
_cell.angle_gamma   90.00
#
_symmetry.space_group_name_H-M   'P 1'
#
loop_
_entity.id
_entity.type
_entity.pdbx_description
1 polymer ?
#
loop_
_entity_poly.entity_id
_entity_poly.type
_entity_poly.pdbx_seq_one_letter_code
_entity_poly.pdbx_strand_id
1 'polypeptide(L)' 'MWELDYPDEADIIALYFQANTISPISLLELGAYSKSRKIVVCCPEGFRRRGNI' A
#
# COMPACT_ATOMS: atom_id res chain seq x y z
N MET A 1 14.24 -5.43 12.71
CA MET A 1 13.11 -5.40 11.77
C MET A 1 12.36 -4.10 12.10
N TRP A 2 12.12 -3.21 11.13
CA TRP A 2 11.68 -1.82 11.41
C TRP A 2 10.50 -1.41 10.49
N GLU A 3 10.52 -1.76 9.21
CA GLU A 3 9.42 -1.44 8.29
C GLU A 3 8.13 -2.25 8.53
N LEU A 4 8.22 -3.47 9.09
CA LEU A 4 7.08 -4.38 9.24
C LEU A 4 6.42 -4.37 10.63
N ASP A 5 7.06 -3.78 11.65
CA ASP A 5 6.53 -3.78 13.03
C ASP A 5 5.66 -2.54 13.32
N TYR A 6 5.95 -1.42 12.67
CA TYR A 6 5.25 -0.15 12.88
C TYR A 6 3.87 0.03 12.23
N PRO A 7 3.46 -0.70 11.17
CA PRO A 7 2.15 -0.45 10.57
C PRO A 7 0.99 -0.88 11.48
N ASP A 8 1.20 -1.82 12.40
CA ASP A 8 0.19 -2.21 13.40
C ASP A 8 0.01 -1.14 14.50
N GLU A 9 1.08 -0.43 14.86
CA GLU A 9 1.04 0.70 15.79
C GLU A 9 0.61 2.03 15.13
N ALA A 10 0.67 2.12 13.80
CA ALA A 10 0.30 3.32 13.06
C ALA A 10 -1.22 3.63 13.14
N ASP A 11 -1.55 4.91 13.25
CA ASP A 11 -2.93 5.40 13.11
C ASP A 11 -3.37 5.46 11.64
N ILE A 12 -2.43 5.76 10.74
CA ILE A 12 -2.66 5.90 9.30
C ILE A 12 -1.47 5.29 8.54
N ILE A 13 -1.77 4.48 7.52
CA ILE A 13 -0.79 3.87 6.61
C ILE A 13 -0.96 4.52 5.23
N ALA A 14 0.02 5.29 4.76
CA ALA A 14 -0.03 5.94 3.46
C ALA A 14 0.80 5.17 2.44
N LEU A 15 0.15 4.61 1.42
CA LEU A 15 0.80 3.91 0.30
C LEU A 15 0.73 4.74 -0.98
N TYR A 16 1.87 4.94 -1.63
CA TYR A 16 1.97 5.59 -2.94
C TYR A 16 2.48 4.60 -3.98
N PHE A 17 1.66 4.32 -4.98
CA PHE A 17 2.05 3.51 -6.13
C PHE A 17 2.59 4.43 -7.23
N GLN A 18 3.86 4.31 -7.58
CA GLN A 18 4.41 5.11 -8.67
C GLN A 18 3.92 4.60 -10.04
N ALA A 19 3.63 5.51 -10.97
CA ALA A 19 3.30 5.13 -12.35
C ALA A 19 4.46 4.33 -12.98
N ASN A 20 4.14 3.31 -13.78
CA ASN A 20 5.09 2.38 -14.40
C ASN A 20 5.90 1.47 -13.45
N THR A 21 5.58 1.39 -12.16
CA THR A 21 6.19 0.38 -11.25
C THR A 21 5.26 -0.82 -11.05
N ILE A 22 5.82 -1.94 -10.56
CA ILE A 22 5.05 -3.16 -10.21
C ILE A 22 4.72 -3.18 -8.71
N SER A 23 5.57 -2.57 -7.88
CA SER A 23 5.46 -2.45 -6.41
C SER A 23 4.90 -3.70 -5.71
N PRO A 24 5.57 -4.87 -5.82
CA PRO A 24 5.05 -6.14 -5.31
C PRO A 24 4.95 -6.19 -3.77
N ILE A 25 5.85 -5.53 -3.04
CA ILE A 25 5.84 -5.47 -1.57
C ILE A 25 4.70 -4.56 -1.09
N SER A 26 4.54 -3.38 -1.66
CA SER A 26 3.43 -2.47 -1.31
C SER A 26 2.04 -3.04 -1.62
N LEU A 27 1.93 -3.95 -2.60
CA LEU A 27 0.70 -4.73 -2.82
C LEU A 27 0.45 -5.78 -1.74
N LEU A 28 1.49 -6.40 -1.21
CA LEU A 28 1.37 -7.32 -0.07
C LEU A 28 0.93 -6.57 1.19
N GLU A 29 1.53 -5.41 1.45
CA GLU A 29 1.15 -4.52 2.57
C GLU A 29 -0.30 -4.03 2.43
N LEU A 30 -0.73 -3.65 1.22
CA LEU A 30 -2.13 -3.33 0.93
C LEU A 30 -3.05 -4.50 1.28
N GLY A 31 -2.69 -5.73 0.91
CA GLY A 31 -3.46 -6.92 1.25
C GLY A 31 -3.56 -7.15 2.76
N ALA A 32 -2.43 -7.06 3.48
CA ALA A 32 -2.35 -7.25 4.92
C ALA A 32 -3.19 -6.23 5.70
N TYR A 33 -3.13 -4.95 5.32
CA TYR A 33 -3.78 -3.86 6.04
C TYR A 33 -5.09 -3.37 5.40
N SER A 34 -5.58 -4.00 4.32
CA SER A 34 -6.84 -3.66 3.65
C SER A 34 -8.06 -3.63 4.59
N LYS A 35 -8.06 -4.47 5.62
CA LYS A 35 -9.15 -4.59 6.60
C LYS A 35 -9.01 -3.65 7.80
N SER A 36 -7.86 -3.00 7.99
CA SER A 36 -7.60 -2.16 9.16
C SER A 36 -8.37 -0.83 9.13
N ARG A 37 -8.89 -0.43 7.95
CA ARG A 37 -9.49 0.90 7.69
C ARG A 37 -8.55 2.09 7.94
N LYS A 38 -7.27 1.85 8.18
CA LYS A 38 -6.25 2.88 8.42
C LYS A 38 -5.43 3.21 7.18
N ILE A 39 -5.70 2.53 6.06
CA ILE A 39 -4.87 2.64 4.86
C ILE A 39 -5.41 3.66 3.86
N VAL A 40 -4.54 4.54 3.39
CA VAL A 40 -4.80 5.51 2.33
C VAL A 40 -3.89 5.21 1.17
N VAL A 41 -4.47 5.00 -0.01
CA VAL A 41 -3.72 4.61 -1.21
C VAL A 41 -3.80 5.72 -2.25
N CYS A 42 -2.66 6.15 -2.76
CA CYS A 42 -2.55 7.00 -3.92
C CYS A 42 -2.04 6.17 -5.11
N CYS A 43 -2.86 6.10 -6.16
CA CYS A 43 -2.57 5.36 -7.38
C CYS A 43 -2.79 6.26 -8.61
N PRO A 44 -1.74 6.93 -9.11
CA PRO A 44 -1.80 7.76 -10.30
C PRO A 44 -2.09 6.91 -11.54
N GLU A 45 -2.64 7.56 -12.58
CA GLU A 45 -2.84 6.92 -13.87
C GLU A 45 -1.51 6.42 -14.45
N GLY A 46 -1.50 5.15 -14.91
CA GLY A 46 -0.29 4.48 -15.39
C GLY A 46 0.29 3.42 -14.43
N PHE A 47 -0.29 3.21 -13.25
CA PHE A 47 0.05 2.02 -12.45
C PHE A 47 -0.56 0.76 -13.07
N ARG A 48 0.30 -0.21 -13.42
CA ARG A 48 -0.06 -1.40 -14.20
C ARG A 48 -1.12 -2.29 -13.54
N ARG A 49 -1.22 -2.28 -12.20
CA ARG A 49 -2.17 -3.07 -11.42
C ARG A 49 -3.28 -2.23 -10.78
N ARG A 50 -3.60 -1.05 -11.34
CA ARG A 50 -4.68 -0.18 -10.84
C ARG A 50 -6.03 -0.91 -10.75
N GLY A 51 -6.32 -1.84 -11.66
CA GLY A 51 -7.58 -2.60 -11.62
C GLY A 51 -7.73 -3.57 -10.43
N ASN A 52 -6.66 -3.82 -9.67
CA ASN A 52 -6.66 -4.69 -8.50
C ASN A 52 -6.68 -3.91 -7.17
N ILE A 53 -6.56 -2.58 -7.24
CA ILE A 53 -6.60 -1.65 -6.11
C ILE A 53 -8.02 -1.09 -6.04
#